data_AF-A0AA39W333-F1
#
_entry.id   AF-A0AA39W333-F1
#
_cell.length_a   1.000
_cell.length_b   1.000
_cell.length_c   1.000
_cell.angle_alpha   90.00
_cell.angle_beta   90.00
_cell.angle_gamma   90.00
#
_symmetry.space_group_name_H-M   'P 1'
#
loop_
_entity.id
_entity.type
_entity.pdbx_description
1 polymer ?
#
loop_
_entity_poly.entity_id
_entity_poly.type
_entity_poly.pdbx_seq_one_letter_code
_entity_poly.pdbx_strand_id
1 'polypeptide(L)'
;MAQESGKNQRDGSSNGQDEKDKSNIRSTLYSRFEKKLPEENKKLLWKKLNQLIMFCQNSECYQGSTSSNTIEDELQNNREFFRERSQSSKGPSTVYGFENEVLSLERMLLKSGSDDDQFKAIGVVGMAGVGKTTLCQEVFNKEEVKRHFVPRIWVCMSREPNDDENFKAVIIKRMLECLGVVDEVINSFTSDHQLVYALHMELMTKKYLIVLEDCEETDGWYEKLYCCSSNGEKCGEQLYHGFPKGYGGAVIVTSRNEDVAKKMVGEENLLQLQPLSDPESCWSIYKDSVVAEGVEFISQEQLKKKLKNKCGGLPLAAKLMGKIKADQQRNAAAQAQDAATINTSHEIISISN
;
A
#
# COMPACT_ATOMS: atom_id res chain seq x y z
N MET A 1 -34.17 10.32 63.26
CA MET A 1 -34.95 9.12 62.89
C MET A 1 -35.55 9.40 61.51
N ALA A 2 -35.30 8.69 60.42
CA ALA A 2 -34.49 7.52 60.11
C ALA A 2 -34.15 7.55 58.59
N GLN A 3 -33.11 6.80 58.20
CA GLN A 3 -32.62 6.44 56.85
C GLN A 3 -33.70 5.66 56.03
N GLU A 4 -33.64 5.35 54.73
CA GLU A 4 -32.63 5.34 53.65
C GLU A 4 -33.32 5.03 52.28
N SER A 5 -32.50 5.05 51.22
CA SER A 5 -32.62 4.35 49.92
C SER A 5 -33.18 5.14 48.72
N GLY A 6 -32.31 5.29 47.71
CA GLY A 6 -32.58 6.00 46.46
C GLY A 6 -32.84 5.08 45.27
N LYS A 7 -33.02 5.71 44.09
CA LYS A 7 -32.67 5.18 42.76
C LYS A 7 -32.69 6.31 41.73
N ASN A 8 -31.61 6.41 40.96
CA ASN A 8 -31.45 7.27 39.79
C ASN A 8 -32.42 6.87 38.67
N GLN A 9 -32.91 7.85 37.91
CA GLN A 9 -33.29 7.67 36.50
C GLN A 9 -33.07 8.99 35.74
N ARG A 10 -32.21 8.92 34.71
CA ARG A 10 -31.96 9.96 33.72
C ARG A 10 -32.54 9.52 32.37
N ASP A 11 -33.08 10.51 31.68
CA ASP A 11 -33.07 10.76 30.23
C ASP A 11 -33.79 9.79 29.29
N GLY A 12 -34.95 10.24 28.78
CA GLY A 12 -35.64 9.67 27.62
C GLY A 12 -36.06 10.78 26.66
N SER A 13 -35.17 11.20 25.75
CA SER A 13 -35.50 12.17 24.69
C SER A 13 -34.69 12.04 23.39
N SER A 14 -33.97 10.93 23.14
CA SER A 14 -33.15 10.76 21.90
C SER A 14 -33.76 9.83 20.84
N ASN A 15 -34.71 8.96 21.17
CA ASN A 15 -35.11 7.87 20.25
C ASN A 15 -36.08 8.27 19.12
N GLY A 16 -36.78 9.41 19.22
CA GLY A 16 -37.77 9.82 18.21
C GLY A 16 -37.19 10.53 16.98
N GLN A 17 -35.98 11.09 17.11
CA GLN A 17 -35.29 11.79 16.01
C GLN A 17 -34.54 10.80 15.11
N ASP A 18 -33.88 9.80 15.72
CA ASP A 18 -33.12 8.77 15.04
C ASP A 18 -33.98 7.84 14.15
N GLU A 19 -35.22 7.51 14.55
CA GLU A 19 -36.11 6.73 13.69
C GLU A 19 -36.60 7.51 12.47
N LYS A 20 -36.84 8.82 12.62
CA LYS A 20 -37.21 9.71 11.50
C LYS A 20 -36.06 9.89 10.51
N ASP A 21 -34.83 10.02 11.00
CA ASP A 21 -33.64 10.17 10.17
C ASP A 21 -33.28 8.85 9.45
N LYS A 22 -33.44 7.70 10.11
CA LYS A 22 -33.29 6.36 9.51
C LYS A 22 -34.33 6.09 8.41
N SER A 23 -35.59 6.50 8.62
CA SER A 23 -36.66 6.43 7.62
C SER A 23 -36.39 7.34 6.41
N ASN A 24 -35.83 8.53 6.64
CA ASN A 24 -35.48 9.48 5.58
C ASN A 24 -34.27 9.03 4.73
N ILE A 25 -33.24 8.44 5.34
CA ILE A 25 -32.10 7.87 4.61
C ILE A 25 -32.56 6.68 3.76
N ARG A 26 -33.44 5.83 4.31
CA ARG A 26 -34.05 4.69 3.59
C ARG A 26 -34.85 5.16 2.37
N SER A 27 -35.69 6.19 2.50
CA SER A 27 -36.48 6.71 1.37
C SER A 27 -35.65 7.47 0.33
N THR A 28 -34.59 8.15 0.76
CA THR A 28 -33.70 8.95 -0.12
C THR A 28 -32.77 8.07 -0.95
N LEU A 29 -32.17 7.03 -0.34
CA LEU A 29 -31.35 6.07 -1.08
C LEU A 29 -32.23 5.24 -2.03
N TYR A 30 -33.38 4.76 -1.55
CA TYR A 30 -34.27 3.94 -2.36
C TYR A 30 -34.79 4.70 -3.61
N SER A 31 -35.26 5.94 -3.44
CA SER A 31 -35.78 6.75 -4.56
C SER A 31 -34.72 7.15 -5.60
N ARG A 32 -33.43 7.21 -5.21
CA ARG A 32 -32.32 7.60 -6.09
C ARG A 32 -31.77 6.42 -6.90
N PHE A 33 -31.79 5.21 -6.35
CA PHE A 33 -31.30 3.99 -7.00
C PHE A 33 -32.38 3.24 -7.79
N GLU A 34 -33.63 3.18 -7.30
CA GLU A 34 -34.70 2.38 -7.92
C GLU A 34 -35.07 2.84 -9.35
N LYS A 35 -34.98 4.15 -9.63
CA LYS A 35 -35.37 4.71 -10.95
C LYS A 35 -34.35 4.47 -12.06
N LYS A 36 -33.13 4.02 -11.74
CA LYS A 36 -32.01 3.89 -12.71
C LYS A 36 -31.51 2.45 -12.90
N LEU A 37 -32.10 1.48 -12.20
CA LEU A 37 -31.64 0.09 -12.20
C LEU A 37 -32.66 -0.85 -12.87
N PRO A 38 -32.21 -1.82 -13.69
CA PRO A 38 -33.03 -2.93 -14.18
C PRO A 38 -33.69 -3.71 -13.03
N GLU A 39 -34.93 -4.16 -13.21
CA GLU A 39 -35.76 -4.83 -12.17
C GLU A 39 -35.08 -6.03 -11.51
N GLU A 40 -34.28 -6.78 -12.27
CA GLU A 40 -33.51 -7.94 -11.79
C GLU A 40 -32.49 -7.58 -10.70
N ASN A 41 -31.89 -6.38 -10.77
CA ASN A 41 -30.89 -5.92 -9.80
C ASN A 41 -31.52 -5.28 -8.56
N LYS A 42 -32.79 -4.86 -8.65
CA LYS A 42 -33.53 -4.30 -7.51
C LYS A 42 -33.72 -5.35 -6.42
N LYS A 43 -34.00 -6.60 -6.80
CA LYS A 43 -34.18 -7.71 -5.86
C LYS A 43 -32.90 -8.05 -5.08
N LEU A 44 -31.74 -7.97 -5.74
CA LEU A 44 -30.43 -8.21 -5.12
C LEU A 44 -30.01 -7.05 -4.20
N LEU A 45 -30.23 -5.80 -4.63
CA LEU A 45 -30.05 -4.61 -3.79
C LEU A 45 -30.95 -4.66 -2.54
N TRP A 46 -32.21 -5.08 -2.70
CA TRP A 46 -33.16 -5.24 -1.59
C TRP A 46 -32.69 -6.27 -0.57
N LYS A 47 -32.14 -7.40 -1.05
CA LYS A 47 -31.56 -8.45 -0.20
C LYS A 47 -30.34 -7.97 0.56
N LYS A 48 -29.45 -7.20 -0.09
CA LYS A 48 -28.23 -6.62 0.53
C LYS A 48 -28.54 -5.49 1.51
N LEU A 49 -29.47 -4.59 1.18
CA LEU A 49 -29.93 -3.53 2.09
C LEU A 49 -30.58 -4.09 3.36
N ASN A 50 -31.39 -5.15 3.24
CA ASN A 50 -31.97 -5.79 4.41
C ASN A 50 -30.93 -6.55 5.26
N GLN A 51 -29.90 -7.14 4.66
CA GLN A 51 -28.79 -7.72 5.42
C GLN A 51 -28.03 -6.66 6.22
N LEU A 52 -27.76 -5.49 5.63
CA LEU A 52 -27.16 -4.35 6.33
C LEU A 52 -28.06 -3.78 7.43
N ILE A 53 -29.38 -3.71 7.20
CA ILE A 53 -30.34 -3.23 8.20
C ILE A 53 -30.46 -4.22 9.37
N MET A 54 -30.50 -5.53 9.11
CA MET A 54 -30.51 -6.56 10.15
C MET A 54 -29.21 -6.58 10.97
N PHE A 55 -28.08 -6.29 10.32
CA PHE A 55 -26.78 -6.13 10.99
C PHE A 55 -26.77 -4.91 11.93
N CYS A 56 -27.41 -3.80 11.54
CA CYS A 56 -27.55 -2.60 12.36
C CYS A 56 -28.64 -2.69 13.45
N GLN A 57 -29.55 -3.66 13.37
CA GLN A 57 -30.64 -3.86 14.35
C GLN A 57 -30.28 -4.84 15.47
N ASN A 58 -29.18 -5.60 15.34
CA ASN A 58 -28.77 -6.62 16.32
C ASN A 58 -27.66 -6.18 17.28
N SER A 59 -27.34 -4.89 17.32
CA SER A 59 -26.32 -4.31 18.22
C SER A 59 -26.90 -3.70 19.50
N GLU A 60 -27.78 -4.42 20.19
CA GLU A 60 -28.01 -4.23 21.62
C GLU A 60 -27.99 -5.57 22.38
N CYS A 61 -27.22 -5.58 23.47
CA CYS A 61 -27.03 -6.64 24.48
C CYS A 61 -25.98 -7.74 24.22
N TYR A 62 -24.76 -7.45 24.69
CA TYR A 62 -23.90 -8.41 25.36
C TYR A 62 -24.54 -8.83 26.70
N GLN A 63 -24.78 -10.13 26.92
CA GLN A 63 -24.46 -10.81 28.18
C GLN A 63 -24.20 -12.30 27.91
N GLY A 64 -22.99 -12.77 28.21
CA GLY A 64 -22.67 -14.20 28.28
C GLY A 64 -21.57 -14.70 27.33
N SER A 65 -20.32 -14.32 27.63
CA SER A 65 -19.09 -15.12 27.44
C SER A 65 -18.94 -16.01 26.19
N THR A 66 -18.24 -15.52 25.17
CA THR A 66 -17.05 -16.19 24.59
C THR A 66 -16.26 -15.25 23.65
N SER A 67 -15.02 -14.96 24.06
CA SER A 67 -13.85 -14.47 23.30
C SER A 67 -14.04 -13.52 22.10
N SER A 68 -13.87 -12.23 22.40
CA SER A 68 -13.84 -11.08 21.49
C SER A 68 -12.60 -10.99 20.58
N ASN A 69 -11.92 -12.10 20.27
CA ASN A 69 -10.62 -12.04 19.60
C ASN A 69 -10.71 -12.21 18.07
N THR A 70 -11.72 -12.87 17.51
CA THR A 70 -11.67 -13.30 16.10
C THR A 70 -11.94 -12.23 15.03
N ILE A 71 -12.71 -11.18 15.31
CA ILE A 71 -13.05 -10.14 14.31
C ILE A 71 -11.97 -9.04 14.24
N GLU A 72 -11.36 -8.71 15.39
CA GLU A 72 -10.15 -7.88 15.39
C GLU A 72 -8.99 -8.65 14.75
N ASP A 73 -8.85 -9.96 15.01
CA ASP A 73 -7.82 -10.80 14.39
C ASP A 73 -7.99 -10.96 12.86
N GLU A 74 -9.21 -10.99 12.30
CA GLU A 74 -9.42 -11.04 10.83
C GLU A 74 -9.13 -9.70 10.13
N LEU A 75 -9.46 -8.56 10.76
CA LEU A 75 -9.10 -7.22 10.27
C LEU A 75 -7.61 -6.88 10.50
N GLN A 76 -6.96 -7.57 11.45
CA GLN A 76 -5.53 -7.53 11.67
C GLN A 76 -4.79 -8.44 10.66
N ASN A 77 -5.33 -9.64 10.38
CA ASN A 77 -4.76 -10.59 9.41
C ASN A 77 -4.77 -10.05 7.97
N ASN A 78 -5.83 -9.33 7.55
CA ASN A 78 -5.82 -8.64 6.25
C ASN A 78 -4.80 -7.50 6.23
N ARG A 79 -4.56 -6.83 7.36
CA ARG A 79 -3.43 -5.88 7.49
C ARG A 79 -2.07 -6.58 7.47
N GLU A 80 -1.97 -7.80 7.97
CA GLU A 80 -0.74 -8.61 7.97
C GLU A 80 -0.42 -9.22 6.60
N PHE A 81 -1.41 -9.59 5.79
CA PHE A 81 -1.21 -10.07 4.42
C PHE A 81 -0.54 -9.00 3.53
N PHE A 82 -0.96 -7.73 3.64
CA PHE A 82 -0.31 -6.60 2.96
C PHE A 82 1.01 -6.16 3.64
N ARG A 83 1.17 -6.45 4.93
CA ARG A 83 2.43 -6.25 5.65
C ARG A 83 3.50 -7.22 5.16
N GLU A 84 3.16 -8.46 4.82
CA GLU A 84 4.12 -9.48 4.37
C GLU A 84 4.77 -9.12 3.02
N ARG A 85 3.99 -8.62 2.05
CA ARG A 85 4.53 -8.12 0.77
C ARG A 85 5.33 -6.82 0.92
N SER A 86 5.05 -6.04 1.96
CA SER A 86 5.77 -4.81 2.32
C SER A 86 6.99 -5.04 3.25
N GLN A 87 7.18 -6.25 3.80
CA GLN A 87 8.18 -6.55 4.85
C GLN A 87 9.12 -7.71 4.51
N SER A 88 9.62 -7.76 3.28
CA SER A 88 10.81 -8.58 2.99
C SER A 88 12.08 -8.10 3.73
N SER A 89 12.05 -6.96 4.45
CA SER A 89 13.09 -6.61 5.42
C SER A 89 12.54 -6.57 6.84
N LYS A 90 13.11 -7.41 7.72
CA LYS A 90 12.94 -7.36 9.17
C LYS A 90 13.33 -5.95 9.69
N GLY A 91 12.39 -5.26 10.32
CA GLY A 91 12.58 -3.95 11.00
C GLY A 91 12.33 -2.72 10.13
N PRO A 92 12.05 -1.53 10.72
CA PRO A 92 12.03 -0.27 9.99
C PRO A 92 13.42 -0.03 9.40
N SER A 93 13.56 -0.19 8.09
CA SER A 93 14.77 0.17 7.37
C SER A 93 14.79 1.68 7.25
N THR A 94 15.75 2.35 7.89
CA THR A 94 15.95 3.79 7.70
C THR A 94 16.22 4.06 6.21
N VAL A 95 15.53 5.06 5.65
CA VAL A 95 15.75 5.53 4.28
C VAL A 95 16.67 6.74 4.31
N TYR A 96 17.64 6.77 3.41
CA TYR A 96 18.69 7.78 3.36
C TYR A 96 18.73 8.46 2.01
N GLY A 97 18.89 9.79 2.00
CA GLY A 97 19.21 10.55 0.79
C GLY A 97 18.03 10.82 -0.14
N PHE A 98 16.80 10.61 0.34
CA PHE A 98 15.55 10.92 -0.39
C PHE A 98 14.75 12.04 0.25
N GLU A 99 15.34 12.85 1.13
CA GLU A 99 14.60 13.85 1.90
C GLU A 99 13.90 14.86 0.97
N ASN A 100 14.56 15.26 -0.12
CA ASN A 100 13.99 16.21 -1.09
C ASN A 100 12.91 15.55 -1.95
N GLU A 101 13.13 14.32 -2.39
CA GLU A 101 12.22 13.57 -3.24
C GLU A 101 10.95 13.19 -2.49
N VAL A 102 11.09 12.81 -1.20
CA VAL A 102 9.98 12.57 -0.28
C VAL A 102 9.13 13.84 -0.12
N LEU A 103 9.76 14.99 0.09
CA LEU A 103 9.06 16.27 0.17
C LEU A 103 8.40 16.65 -1.16
N SER A 104 9.04 16.37 -2.29
CA SER A 104 8.50 16.66 -3.62
C SER A 104 7.25 15.84 -3.90
N LEU A 105 7.32 14.52 -3.70
CA LEU A 105 6.18 13.61 -3.90
C LEU A 105 5.03 13.92 -2.93
N GLU A 106 5.33 14.24 -1.67
CA GLU A 106 4.34 14.68 -0.69
C GLU A 106 3.63 15.97 -1.12
N ARG A 107 4.37 16.98 -1.60
CA ARG A 107 3.76 18.21 -2.14
C ARG A 107 2.90 17.94 -3.37
N MET A 108 3.32 17.02 -4.24
CA MET A 108 2.51 16.64 -5.41
C MET A 108 1.19 16.00 -4.97
N LEU A 109 1.18 15.23 -3.88
CA LEU A 109 -0.04 14.58 -3.34
C LEU A 109 -0.94 15.53 -2.54
N LEU A 110 -0.37 16.29 -1.60
CA LEU A 110 -1.09 17.04 -0.55
C LEU A 110 -1.29 18.53 -0.86
N LYS A 111 -1.06 18.97 -2.11
CA LYS A 111 -1.22 20.37 -2.53
C LYS A 111 -2.56 20.94 -2.03
N SER A 112 -2.49 21.88 -1.10
CA SER A 112 -3.66 22.47 -0.43
C SER A 112 -4.22 23.65 -1.24
N GLY A 113 -5.55 23.83 -1.21
CA GLY A 113 -6.22 24.98 -1.85
C GLY A 113 -7.42 24.55 -2.71
N SER A 114 -7.66 25.26 -3.81
CA SER A 114 -8.72 24.96 -4.79
C SER A 114 -8.61 23.57 -5.45
N ASP A 115 -7.46 22.90 -5.27
CA ASP A 115 -7.10 21.67 -5.96
C ASP A 115 -7.19 20.43 -5.04
N ASP A 116 -7.73 20.58 -3.83
CA ASP A 116 -7.84 19.50 -2.85
C ASP A 116 -8.69 18.33 -3.36
N ASP A 117 -9.75 18.62 -4.10
CA ASP A 117 -10.64 17.62 -4.69
C ASP A 117 -10.25 17.22 -6.12
N GLN A 118 -9.16 17.77 -6.66
CA GLN A 118 -8.65 17.37 -7.98
C GLN A 118 -7.98 16.01 -7.93
N PHE A 119 -8.25 15.22 -8.97
CA PHE A 119 -7.60 13.94 -9.17
C PHE A 119 -6.13 14.14 -9.56
N LYS A 120 -5.24 13.32 -9.00
CA LYS A 120 -3.80 13.42 -9.22
C LYS A 120 -3.25 12.12 -9.79
N ALA A 121 -2.50 12.18 -10.88
CA ALA A 121 -1.72 11.05 -11.40
C ALA A 121 -0.25 11.47 -11.40
N ILE A 122 0.62 10.71 -10.73
CA ILE A 122 2.03 11.05 -10.51
C ILE A 122 2.89 9.87 -10.93
N GLY A 123 3.93 10.11 -11.71
CA GLY A 123 4.89 9.07 -12.11
C GLY A 123 6.21 9.22 -11.37
N VAL A 124 6.73 8.14 -10.81
CA VAL A 124 8.09 8.05 -10.25
C VAL A 124 8.90 7.14 -11.16
N VAL A 125 9.87 7.72 -11.87
CA VAL A 125 10.66 7.01 -12.89
C VAL A 125 12.13 6.97 -12.53
N GLY A 126 12.86 6.01 -13.08
CA GLY A 126 14.29 5.86 -12.81
C GLY A 126 14.75 4.42 -12.97
N MET A 127 16.06 4.23 -13.04
CA MET A 127 16.64 2.92 -13.33
C MET A 127 16.38 1.87 -12.24
N ALA A 128 16.72 0.61 -12.54
CA ALA A 128 16.62 -0.48 -11.57
C ALA A 128 17.50 -0.21 -10.34
N GLY A 129 17.00 -0.52 -9.13
CA GLY A 129 17.76 -0.38 -7.88
C GLY A 129 17.98 1.06 -7.40
N VAL A 130 17.43 2.06 -8.08
CA VAL A 130 17.56 3.49 -7.70
C VAL A 130 16.69 3.89 -6.51
N GLY A 131 15.68 3.08 -6.14
CA GLY A 131 14.86 3.30 -4.93
C GLY A 131 13.44 3.85 -5.15
N LYS A 132 12.87 3.73 -6.36
CA LYS A 132 11.50 4.21 -6.67
C LYS A 132 10.44 3.70 -5.68
N THR A 133 10.41 2.39 -5.47
CA THR A 133 9.52 1.71 -4.51
C THR A 133 9.76 2.22 -3.10
N THR A 134 11.02 2.36 -2.68
CA THR A 134 11.38 2.86 -1.35
C THR A 134 10.88 4.30 -1.13
N LEU A 135 11.07 5.19 -2.10
CA LEU A 135 10.54 6.56 -2.05
C LEU A 135 9.01 6.56 -1.88
N CYS A 136 8.30 5.75 -2.67
CA CYS A 136 6.85 5.66 -2.61
C CYS A 136 6.38 5.08 -1.27
N GLN A 137 7.07 4.07 -0.73
CA GLN A 137 6.77 3.47 0.57
C GLN A 137 6.93 4.47 1.71
N GLU A 138 7.97 5.29 1.70
CA GLU A 138 8.17 6.35 2.70
C GLU A 138 6.98 7.32 2.72
N VAL A 139 6.59 7.84 1.55
CA VAL A 139 5.48 8.80 1.45
C VAL A 139 4.14 8.14 1.75
N PHE A 140 3.89 6.93 1.25
CA PHE A 140 2.66 6.18 1.49
C PHE A 140 2.42 5.94 2.99
N ASN A 141 3.49 5.78 3.76
CA ASN A 141 3.44 5.52 5.20
C ASN A 141 3.49 6.78 6.08
N LYS A 142 3.63 7.98 5.51
CA LYS A 142 3.56 9.22 6.28
C LYS A 142 2.17 9.43 6.87
N GLU A 143 2.13 9.87 8.13
CA GLU A 143 0.87 10.09 8.85
C GLU A 143 -0.04 11.12 8.18
N GLU A 144 0.52 12.15 7.55
CA GLU A 144 -0.26 13.14 6.78
C GLU A 144 -0.95 12.50 5.56
N VAL A 145 -0.23 11.69 4.80
CA VAL A 145 -0.77 10.93 3.66
C VAL A 145 -1.82 9.92 4.13
N LYS A 146 -1.57 9.22 5.24
CA LYS A 146 -2.54 8.27 5.82
C LYS A 146 -3.85 8.93 6.24
N ARG A 147 -3.79 10.13 6.81
CA ARG A 147 -4.99 10.88 7.22
C ARG A 147 -5.72 11.48 6.03
N HIS A 148 -5.00 11.90 4.99
CA HIS A 148 -5.58 12.54 3.82
C HIS A 148 -6.29 11.55 2.90
N PHE A 149 -5.72 10.36 2.70
CA PHE A 149 -6.24 9.37 1.77
C PHE A 149 -6.80 8.14 2.48
N VAL A 150 -8.09 7.83 2.22
CA VAL A 150 -8.77 6.60 2.63
C VAL A 150 -9.76 6.21 1.53
N PRO A 151 -9.63 5.01 0.91
CA PRO A 151 -8.67 3.95 1.16
C PRO A 151 -7.29 4.20 0.53
N ARG A 152 -6.27 3.44 0.96
CA ARG A 152 -4.94 3.42 0.34
C ARG A 152 -4.59 1.99 -0.03
N ILE A 153 -4.27 1.73 -1.30
CA ILE A 153 -3.91 0.39 -1.79
C ILE A 153 -2.62 0.44 -2.62
N TRP A 154 -1.95 -0.71 -2.70
CA TRP A 154 -0.69 -0.87 -3.40
C TRP A 154 -0.76 -2.13 -4.26
N VAL A 155 -0.57 -1.99 -5.57
CA VAL A 155 -0.79 -3.06 -6.54
C VAL A 155 0.41 -3.19 -7.45
N CYS A 156 0.94 -4.41 -7.55
CA CYS A 156 1.99 -4.75 -8.48
C CYS A 156 1.41 -4.96 -9.89
N MET A 157 1.99 -4.28 -10.87
CA MET A 157 1.60 -4.31 -12.28
C MET A 157 2.46 -5.29 -13.09
N SER A 158 3.38 -6.02 -12.47
CA SER A 158 4.06 -7.13 -13.13
C SER A 158 3.18 -8.38 -13.13
N ARG A 159 3.31 -9.22 -14.17
CA ARG A 159 2.71 -10.55 -14.19
C ARG A 159 3.35 -11.44 -13.13
N GLU A 160 2.51 -12.13 -12.37
CA GLU A 160 2.91 -13.13 -11.40
C GLU A 160 2.82 -14.53 -12.02
N PRO A 161 3.59 -15.53 -11.52
CA PRO A 161 3.61 -16.87 -12.10
C PRO A 161 2.25 -17.57 -12.19
N ASN A 162 1.29 -17.15 -11.34
CA ASN A 162 -0.05 -17.71 -11.26
C ASN A 162 -1.08 -16.88 -12.06
N ASP A 163 -0.66 -15.90 -12.86
CA ASP A 163 -1.55 -15.11 -13.71
C ASP A 163 -1.86 -15.88 -14.99
N ASP A 164 -2.79 -16.83 -14.91
CA ASP A 164 -3.31 -17.64 -16.02
C ASP A 164 -4.48 -16.97 -16.76
N GLU A 165 -5.03 -15.89 -16.21
CA GLU A 165 -6.14 -15.11 -16.78
C GLU A 165 -5.69 -13.88 -17.62
N ASN A 166 -6.67 -13.16 -18.16
CA ASN A 166 -6.49 -11.83 -18.75
C ASN A 166 -5.82 -10.88 -17.74
N PHE A 167 -4.60 -10.43 -18.04
CA PHE A 167 -3.80 -9.56 -17.18
C PHE A 167 -4.58 -8.31 -16.68
N LYS A 168 -5.41 -7.70 -17.52
CA LYS A 168 -6.23 -6.53 -17.12
C LYS A 168 -7.23 -6.89 -16.03
N ALA A 169 -7.93 -8.01 -16.19
CA ALA A 169 -8.87 -8.51 -15.20
C ALA A 169 -8.14 -8.82 -13.88
N VAL A 170 -6.99 -9.50 -13.95
CA VAL A 170 -6.17 -9.82 -12.77
C VAL A 170 -5.81 -8.56 -11.98
N ILE A 171 -5.34 -7.50 -12.65
CA ILE A 171 -4.99 -6.25 -11.97
C ILE A 171 -6.20 -5.61 -11.27
N ILE A 172 -7.37 -5.58 -11.92
CA ILE A 172 -8.58 -5.03 -11.29
C ILE A 172 -9.07 -5.90 -10.13
N LYS A 173 -9.02 -7.24 -10.27
CA LYS A 173 -9.34 -8.17 -9.18
C LYS A 173 -8.44 -7.93 -7.97
N ARG A 174 -7.12 -7.82 -8.16
CA ARG A 174 -6.15 -7.46 -7.10
C ARG A 174 -6.51 -6.14 -6.43
N MET A 175 -6.90 -5.11 -7.19
CA MET A 175 -7.36 -3.84 -6.61
C MET A 175 -8.60 -4.00 -5.75
N LEU A 176 -9.59 -4.77 -6.20
CA LEU A 176 -10.83 -5.05 -5.47
C LEU A 176 -10.55 -5.85 -4.18
N GLU A 177 -9.67 -6.84 -4.23
CA GLU A 177 -9.18 -7.58 -3.06
C GLU A 177 -8.52 -6.64 -2.04
N CYS A 178 -7.65 -5.73 -2.51
CA CYS A 178 -7.02 -4.71 -1.67
C CYS A 178 -8.03 -3.74 -1.03
N LEU A 179 -9.19 -3.55 -1.67
CA LEU A 179 -10.30 -2.74 -1.15
C LEU A 179 -11.22 -3.51 -0.21
N GLY A 180 -10.98 -4.81 0.01
CA GLY A 180 -11.76 -5.67 0.90
C GLY A 180 -13.01 -6.26 0.25
N VAL A 181 -13.10 -6.26 -1.08
CA VAL A 181 -14.17 -6.97 -1.78
C VAL A 181 -13.89 -8.46 -1.71
N VAL A 182 -14.87 -9.25 -1.25
CA VAL A 182 -14.70 -10.70 -1.07
C VAL A 182 -14.60 -11.44 -2.41
N ASP A 183 -13.75 -12.47 -2.45
CA ASP A 183 -13.44 -13.25 -3.65
C ASP A 183 -14.68 -13.78 -4.38
N GLU A 184 -15.72 -14.20 -3.65
CA GLU A 184 -16.98 -14.68 -4.23
C GLU A 184 -17.66 -13.61 -5.10
N VAL A 185 -17.61 -12.35 -4.68
CA VAL A 185 -18.17 -11.22 -5.44
C VAL A 185 -17.28 -10.93 -6.64
N ILE A 186 -15.96 -10.90 -6.45
CA ILE A 186 -14.99 -10.65 -7.52
C ILE A 186 -15.13 -11.68 -8.65
N ASN A 187 -15.24 -12.95 -8.30
CA ASN A 187 -15.38 -14.06 -9.24
C ASN A 187 -16.79 -14.15 -9.86
N SER A 188 -17.77 -13.40 -9.36
CA SER A 188 -19.10 -13.30 -9.98
C SER A 188 -19.13 -12.36 -11.19
N PHE A 189 -18.11 -11.51 -11.37
CA PHE A 189 -18.01 -10.62 -12.52
C PHE A 189 -17.60 -11.39 -13.77
N THR A 190 -18.40 -11.25 -14.83
CA THR A 190 -18.24 -12.01 -16.09
C THR A 190 -17.64 -11.18 -17.22
N SER A 191 -17.27 -9.92 -16.98
CA SER A 191 -16.64 -9.06 -17.99
C SER A 191 -15.70 -8.01 -17.39
N ASP A 192 -14.71 -7.58 -18.17
CA ASP A 192 -13.77 -6.51 -17.82
C ASP A 192 -14.51 -5.21 -17.47
N HIS A 193 -15.58 -4.89 -18.20
CA HIS A 193 -16.42 -3.73 -17.89
C HIS A 193 -17.05 -3.80 -16.48
N GLN A 194 -17.54 -4.97 -16.05
CA GLN A 194 -18.11 -5.13 -14.71
C GLN A 194 -17.04 -4.96 -13.62
N LEU A 195 -15.84 -5.48 -13.86
CA LEU A 195 -14.70 -5.30 -12.95
C LEU A 195 -14.30 -3.83 -12.81
N VAL A 196 -14.13 -3.12 -13.93
CA VAL A 196 -13.81 -1.69 -13.93
C VAL A 196 -14.91 -0.87 -13.27
N TYR A 197 -16.18 -1.20 -13.53
CA TYR A 197 -17.31 -0.53 -12.89
C TYR A 197 -17.37 -0.81 -11.38
N ALA A 198 -17.10 -2.04 -10.94
CA ALA A 198 -17.02 -2.37 -9.52
C ALA A 198 -15.93 -1.55 -8.82
N LEU A 199 -14.74 -1.46 -9.42
CA LEU A 199 -13.65 -0.62 -8.91
C LEU A 199 -14.05 0.85 -8.82
N HIS A 200 -14.72 1.37 -9.86
CA HIS A 200 -15.25 2.73 -9.85
C HIS A 200 -16.18 2.96 -8.66
N MET A 201 -17.13 2.04 -8.42
CA MET A 201 -18.08 2.16 -7.32
C MET A 201 -17.43 2.09 -5.95
N GLU A 202 -16.41 1.24 -5.79
CA GLU A 202 -15.65 1.14 -4.53
C GLU A 202 -14.82 2.39 -4.23
N LEU A 203 -14.43 3.16 -5.25
CA LEU A 203 -13.64 4.38 -5.08
C LEU A 203 -14.49 5.65 -5.12
N MET A 204 -15.77 5.56 -5.52
CA MET A 204 -16.63 6.71 -5.71
C MET A 204 -16.80 7.48 -4.41
N THR A 205 -16.72 8.81 -4.48
CA THR A 205 -16.82 9.73 -3.32
C THR A 205 -15.70 9.64 -2.28
N LYS A 206 -14.63 8.87 -2.55
CA LYS A 206 -13.50 8.68 -1.61
C LYS A 206 -12.24 9.42 -2.08
N LYS A 207 -11.47 9.95 -1.13
CA LYS A 207 -10.10 10.43 -1.33
C LYS A 207 -9.16 9.23 -1.28
N TYR A 208 -9.07 8.46 -2.35
CA TYR A 208 -8.24 7.25 -2.37
C TYR A 208 -6.79 7.55 -2.78
N LEU A 209 -5.85 6.68 -2.39
CA LEU A 209 -4.50 6.63 -2.94
C LEU A 209 -4.19 5.23 -3.46
N ILE A 210 -3.79 5.12 -4.72
CA ILE A 210 -3.39 3.85 -5.34
C ILE A 210 -1.94 3.97 -5.78
N VAL A 211 -1.09 3.02 -5.38
CA VAL A 211 0.25 2.88 -5.95
C VAL A 211 0.24 1.72 -6.95
N LEU A 212 0.54 2.03 -8.21
CA LEU A 212 0.75 1.07 -9.29
C LEU A 212 2.26 0.85 -9.43
N GLU A 213 2.75 -0.29 -8.95
CA GLU A 213 4.17 -0.60 -8.91
C GLU A 213 4.63 -1.37 -10.15
N ASP A 214 5.79 -1.00 -10.69
CA ASP A 214 6.50 -1.69 -11.78
C ASP A 214 5.69 -1.76 -13.10
N CYS A 215 5.15 -0.63 -13.54
CA CYS A 215 4.49 -0.51 -14.85
C CYS A 215 5.53 -0.55 -15.97
N GLU A 216 5.61 -1.65 -16.72
CA GLU A 216 6.61 -1.83 -17.78
C GLU A 216 6.00 -2.07 -19.18
N GLU A 217 4.70 -2.37 -19.26
CA GLU A 217 4.03 -2.63 -20.53
C GLU A 217 3.62 -1.31 -21.23
N THR A 218 3.32 -1.37 -22.54
CA THR A 218 2.86 -0.22 -23.35
C THR A 218 1.49 -0.46 -23.99
N ASP A 219 0.65 -1.30 -23.41
CA ASP A 219 -0.72 -1.42 -23.87
C ASP A 219 -1.48 -0.12 -23.54
N GLY A 220 -2.42 0.27 -24.40
CA GLY A 220 -3.12 1.54 -24.23
C GLY A 220 -4.05 1.60 -23.02
N TRP A 221 -4.20 0.50 -22.25
CA TRP A 221 -5.27 0.31 -21.27
C TRP A 221 -5.10 1.15 -20.00
N TYR A 222 -3.86 1.40 -19.59
CA TYR A 222 -3.51 2.25 -18.45
C TYR A 222 -2.94 3.62 -18.85
N GLU A 223 -2.97 3.98 -20.14
CA GLU A 223 -2.58 5.32 -20.56
C GLU A 223 -3.60 6.37 -20.08
N LYS A 224 -3.14 7.61 -19.90
CA LYS A 224 -3.96 8.80 -19.62
C LYS A 224 -4.84 8.66 -18.39
N LEU A 225 -4.25 8.23 -17.27
CA LEU A 225 -4.95 8.10 -15.98
C LEU A 225 -5.60 9.42 -15.51
N TYR A 226 -5.10 10.56 -16.00
CA TYR A 226 -5.62 11.90 -15.73
C TYR A 226 -6.88 12.26 -16.54
N CYS A 227 -7.25 11.49 -17.58
CA CYS A 227 -8.44 11.79 -18.37
C CYS A 227 -9.73 11.61 -17.56
N CYS A 228 -10.67 12.54 -17.77
CA CYS A 228 -12.06 12.38 -17.32
C CYS A 228 -12.84 11.66 -18.43
N SER A 229 -13.76 10.76 -18.06
CA SER A 229 -14.82 10.36 -18.99
C SER A 229 -15.56 11.60 -19.45
N SER A 230 -15.62 11.81 -20.76
CA SER A 230 -16.45 12.85 -21.36
C SER A 230 -17.88 12.70 -20.81
N ASN A 231 -18.50 13.79 -20.37
CA ASN A 231 -19.87 13.78 -19.84
C ASN A 231 -20.83 13.05 -20.80
N GLY A 232 -21.15 11.78 -20.51
CA GLY A 232 -22.04 10.94 -21.31
C GLY A 232 -21.46 9.63 -21.82
N GLU A 233 -20.15 9.39 -21.73
CA GLU A 233 -19.57 8.10 -22.07
C GLU A 233 -19.87 7.07 -20.97
N LYS A 234 -20.42 5.92 -21.36
CA LYS A 234 -20.53 4.74 -20.49
C LYS A 234 -19.14 4.45 -19.91
N CYS A 235 -19.08 4.03 -18.64
CA CYS A 235 -17.84 3.54 -18.02
C CYS A 235 -17.18 2.55 -19.01
N GLY A 236 -16.03 2.89 -19.58
CA GLY A 236 -15.38 2.01 -20.56
C GLY A 236 -14.61 0.89 -19.86
N GLU A 237 -13.77 0.20 -20.61
CA GLU A 237 -12.91 -0.87 -20.09
C GLU A 237 -11.49 -0.38 -19.75
N GLN A 238 -11.17 0.88 -20.04
CA GLN A 238 -9.89 1.51 -19.69
C GLN A 238 -9.73 1.65 -18.17
N LEU A 239 -8.50 1.50 -17.67
CA LEU A 239 -8.19 1.54 -16.24
C LEU A 239 -8.65 2.85 -15.59
N TYR A 240 -8.47 3.98 -16.28
CA TYR A 240 -8.84 5.29 -15.74
C TYR A 240 -10.35 5.45 -15.48
N HIS A 241 -11.22 4.66 -16.12
CA HIS A 241 -12.65 4.66 -15.81
C HIS A 241 -12.95 4.07 -14.44
N GLY A 242 -12.09 3.18 -13.94
CA GLY A 242 -12.15 2.65 -12.58
C GLY A 242 -11.77 3.67 -11.51
N PHE A 243 -11.27 4.85 -11.90
CA PHE A 243 -10.73 5.88 -11.01
C PHE A 243 -11.61 7.14 -11.02
N PRO A 244 -12.64 7.25 -10.15
CA PRO A 244 -13.51 8.41 -10.06
C PRO A 244 -12.75 9.72 -9.84
N LYS A 245 -13.08 10.74 -10.64
CA LYS A 245 -12.44 12.06 -10.60
C LYS A 245 -13.32 13.06 -9.83
N GLY A 246 -12.70 14.11 -9.29
CA GLY A 246 -13.41 15.20 -8.60
C GLY A 246 -13.70 14.94 -7.11
N TYR A 247 -13.11 13.91 -6.53
CA TYR A 247 -13.22 13.57 -5.10
C TYR A 247 -11.86 13.55 -4.40
N GLY A 248 -10.80 14.11 -5.01
CA GLY A 248 -9.46 14.17 -4.44
C GLY A 248 -8.66 12.86 -4.48
N GLY A 249 -9.02 11.91 -5.34
CA GLY A 249 -8.27 10.66 -5.49
C GLY A 249 -6.89 10.84 -6.15
N ALA A 250 -5.94 9.99 -5.81
CA ALA A 250 -4.58 10.02 -6.34
C ALA A 250 -4.08 8.64 -6.80
N VAL A 251 -3.28 8.61 -7.85
CA VAL A 251 -2.56 7.42 -8.34
C VAL A 251 -1.07 7.75 -8.49
N ILE A 252 -0.21 6.94 -7.89
CA ILE A 252 1.24 6.96 -8.09
C ILE A 252 1.61 5.78 -8.99
N VAL A 253 2.42 6.02 -10.00
CA VAL A 253 2.94 5.01 -10.94
C VAL A 253 4.44 4.90 -10.74
N THR A 254 4.99 3.71 -10.51
CA THR A 254 6.43 3.50 -10.59
C THR A 254 6.80 2.76 -11.86
N SER A 255 7.86 3.19 -12.54
CA SER A 255 8.32 2.54 -13.78
C SER A 255 9.81 2.74 -14.02
N ARG A 256 10.48 1.79 -14.69
CA ARG A 256 11.81 2.03 -15.28
C ARG A 256 11.73 2.67 -16.65
N ASN A 257 10.59 2.58 -17.31
CA ASN A 257 10.34 3.11 -18.64
C ASN A 257 9.67 4.48 -18.55
N GLU A 258 10.43 5.53 -18.81
CA GLU A 258 9.94 6.91 -18.77
C GLU A 258 8.79 7.15 -19.76
N ASP A 259 8.85 6.55 -20.95
CA ASP A 259 7.79 6.70 -21.97
C ASP A 259 6.46 6.10 -21.51
N VAL A 260 6.51 4.94 -20.82
CA VAL A 260 5.32 4.31 -20.23
C VAL A 260 4.71 5.24 -19.19
N ALA A 261 5.50 5.69 -18.21
CA ALA A 261 5.01 6.58 -17.16
C ALA A 261 4.48 7.90 -17.73
N LYS A 262 5.16 8.48 -18.72
CA LYS A 262 4.76 9.71 -19.42
C LYS A 262 3.38 9.55 -20.06
N LYS A 263 3.12 8.42 -20.72
CA LYS A 263 1.81 8.12 -21.32
C LYS A 263 0.72 7.90 -20.27
N MET A 264 1.07 7.35 -19.11
CA MET A 264 0.12 7.10 -18.02
C MET A 264 -0.29 8.40 -17.31
N VAL A 265 0.68 9.25 -16.95
CA VAL A 265 0.47 10.35 -16.00
C VAL A 265 0.67 11.73 -16.59
N GLY A 266 1.22 11.88 -17.80
CA GLY A 266 1.65 13.17 -18.35
C GLY A 266 3.08 13.52 -17.95
N GLU A 267 3.78 14.26 -18.81
CA GLU A 267 5.20 14.62 -18.63
C GLU A 267 5.43 15.54 -17.43
N GLU A 268 4.50 16.46 -17.21
CA GLU A 268 4.53 17.43 -16.12
C GLU A 268 4.35 16.81 -14.73
N ASN A 269 3.92 15.55 -14.68
CA ASN A 269 3.66 14.82 -13.45
C ASN A 269 4.72 13.76 -13.13
N LEU A 270 5.87 13.80 -13.81
CA LEU A 270 6.98 12.88 -13.58
C LEU A 270 7.97 13.41 -12.53
N LEU A 271 8.33 12.54 -11.60
CA LEU A 271 9.45 12.67 -10.68
C LEU A 271 10.53 11.67 -11.12
N GLN A 272 11.61 12.20 -11.71
CA GLN A 272 12.75 11.39 -12.14
C GLN A 272 13.71 11.19 -10.97
N LEU A 273 13.81 9.95 -10.49
CA LEU A 273 14.70 9.55 -9.40
C LEU A 273 16.09 9.23 -9.95
N GLN A 274 17.09 9.95 -9.44
CA GLN A 274 18.50 9.80 -9.82
C GLN A 274 19.27 8.98 -8.78
N PRO A 275 20.40 8.33 -9.15
CA PRO A 275 21.30 7.73 -8.19
C PRO A 275 21.76 8.74 -7.14
N LEU A 276 21.96 8.27 -5.91
CA LEU A 276 22.41 9.10 -4.79
C LEU A 276 23.72 9.82 -5.16
N SER A 277 23.69 11.14 -5.00
CA SER A 277 24.83 11.99 -5.33
C SER A 277 25.87 12.01 -4.21
N ASP A 278 25.42 11.86 -2.96
CA ASP A 278 26.24 11.96 -1.77
C ASP A 278 26.83 10.60 -1.33
N PRO A 279 28.10 10.58 -0.89
CA PRO A 279 28.71 9.37 -0.34
C PRO A 279 28.13 8.93 1.00
N GLU A 280 27.52 9.85 1.76
CA GLU A 280 27.04 9.60 3.13
C GLU A 280 25.87 8.63 3.13
N SER A 281 24.86 8.87 2.31
CA SER A 281 23.68 8.00 2.18
C SER A 281 24.05 6.61 1.70
N CYS A 282 24.93 6.51 0.70
CA CYS A 282 25.46 5.22 0.24
C CYS A 282 26.19 4.46 1.36
N TRP A 283 26.95 5.17 2.18
CA TRP A 283 27.67 4.59 3.32
C TRP A 283 26.73 4.12 4.42
N SER A 284 25.71 4.91 4.77
CA SER A 284 24.70 4.53 5.76
C SER A 284 23.94 3.28 5.33
N ILE A 285 23.51 3.20 4.07
CA ILE A 285 22.85 2.01 3.52
C ILE A 285 23.74 0.77 3.60
N TYR A 286 25.02 0.92 3.22
CA TYR A 286 26.00 -0.17 3.29
C TYR A 286 26.24 -0.63 4.73
N LYS A 287 26.45 0.32 5.65
CA LYS A 287 26.68 0.06 7.07
C LYS A 287 25.50 -0.67 7.69
N ASP A 288 24.28 -0.17 7.49
CA ASP A 288 23.07 -0.79 8.01
C ASP A 288 22.91 -2.21 7.46
N SER A 289 23.27 -2.44 6.20
CA SER A 289 23.25 -3.77 5.62
C SER A 289 24.30 -4.72 6.21
N VAL A 290 25.46 -4.24 6.67
CA VAL A 290 26.46 -5.08 7.37
C VAL A 290 25.98 -5.39 8.78
N VAL A 291 25.47 -4.38 9.49
CA VAL A 291 25.00 -4.51 10.88
C VAL A 291 23.76 -5.41 10.97
N ALA A 292 22.84 -5.33 10.01
CA ALA A 292 21.66 -6.20 9.94
C ALA A 292 22.02 -7.70 9.84
N GLU A 293 23.23 -8.00 9.36
CA GLU A 293 23.80 -9.34 9.29
C GLU A 293 24.53 -9.74 10.59
N GLY A 294 24.42 -8.96 11.67
CA GLY A 294 25.00 -9.25 12.98
C GLY A 294 26.53 -9.12 13.03
N VAL A 295 27.12 -8.44 12.04
CA VAL A 295 28.56 -8.22 11.95
C VAL A 295 28.92 -6.86 12.55
N GLU A 296 29.88 -6.85 13.46
CA GLU A 296 30.41 -5.60 14.03
C GLU A 296 31.04 -4.74 12.94
N PHE A 297 30.59 -3.50 12.84
CA PHE A 297 31.07 -2.58 11.81
C PHE A 297 32.17 -1.68 12.36
N ILE A 298 33.42 -1.98 12.03
CA ILE A 298 34.54 -1.07 12.27
C ILE A 298 34.54 -0.01 11.17
N SER A 299 34.26 1.24 11.54
CA SER A 299 34.10 2.30 10.53
C SER A 299 35.41 2.59 9.81
N GLN A 300 35.35 2.52 8.48
CA GLN A 300 36.41 2.95 7.56
C GLN A 300 35.92 4.13 6.74
N GLU A 301 35.62 5.25 7.40
CA GLU A 301 35.09 6.50 6.83
C GLU A 301 35.80 6.93 5.53
N GLN A 302 37.10 6.68 5.43
CA GLN A 302 37.91 6.98 4.24
C GLN A 302 37.44 6.24 2.97
N LEU A 303 36.68 5.14 3.11
CA LEU A 303 36.17 4.35 1.99
C LEU A 303 34.84 4.84 1.43
N LYS A 304 34.16 5.80 2.07
CA LYS A 304 32.85 6.33 1.65
C LYS A 304 32.81 6.69 0.17
N LYS A 305 33.75 7.53 -0.28
CA LYS A 305 33.84 7.97 -1.68
C LYS A 305 34.11 6.81 -2.63
N LYS A 306 34.96 5.86 -2.23
CA LYS A 306 35.27 4.66 -3.03
C LYS A 306 34.05 3.74 -3.14
N LEU A 307 33.29 3.57 -2.06
CA LEU A 307 32.04 2.81 -2.05
C LEU A 307 31.02 3.46 -2.98
N LYS A 308 30.77 4.77 -2.83
CA LYS A 308 29.85 5.53 -3.70
C LYS A 308 30.20 5.36 -5.17
N ASN A 309 31.47 5.46 -5.52
CA ASN A 309 31.95 5.28 -6.89
C ASN A 309 31.74 3.84 -7.38
N LYS A 310 31.92 2.83 -6.53
CA LYS A 310 31.69 1.43 -6.89
C LYS A 310 30.21 1.08 -7.06
N CYS A 311 29.33 1.60 -6.19
CA CYS A 311 27.89 1.34 -6.29
C CYS A 311 27.19 2.27 -7.29
N GLY A 312 27.90 3.27 -7.84
CA GLY A 312 27.33 4.25 -8.77
C GLY A 312 26.26 5.16 -8.14
N GLY A 313 26.19 5.22 -6.81
CA GLY A 313 25.09 5.90 -6.11
C GLY A 313 23.79 5.08 -6.01
N LEU A 314 23.75 3.82 -6.46
CA LEU A 314 22.54 3.00 -6.38
C LEU A 314 22.34 2.42 -4.97
N PRO A 315 21.21 2.72 -4.30
CA PRO A 315 20.89 2.17 -2.98
C PRO A 315 20.97 0.65 -2.92
N LEU A 316 20.39 -0.05 -3.92
CA LEU A 316 20.41 -1.51 -3.95
C LEU A 316 21.83 -2.07 -4.07
N ALA A 317 22.69 -1.45 -4.86
CA ALA A 317 24.08 -1.87 -5.00
C ALA A 317 24.88 -1.66 -3.71
N ALA A 318 24.69 -0.53 -3.02
CA ALA A 318 25.29 -0.27 -1.72
C ALA A 318 24.86 -1.33 -0.68
N LYS A 319 23.56 -1.66 -0.63
CA LYS A 319 23.02 -2.70 0.24
C LYS A 319 23.64 -4.07 -0.06
N LEU A 320 23.69 -4.49 -1.32
CA LEU A 320 24.28 -5.77 -1.73
C LEU A 320 25.77 -5.86 -1.37
N MET A 321 26.54 -4.79 -1.58
CA MET A 321 27.95 -4.76 -1.16
C MET A 321 28.11 -4.91 0.36
N GLY A 322 27.17 -4.37 1.15
CA GLY A 322 27.15 -4.53 2.60
C GLY A 322 26.94 -6.00 3.00
N LYS A 323 25.94 -6.67 2.41
CA LYS A 323 25.72 -8.11 2.62
C LYS A 323 26.95 -8.96 2.27
N ILE A 324 27.54 -8.72 1.09
CA ILE A 324 28.76 -9.42 0.65
C ILE A 324 29.90 -9.21 1.66
N LYS A 325 30.05 -7.99 2.19
CA LYS A 325 31.08 -7.70 3.20
C LYS A 325 30.82 -8.46 4.50
N ALA A 326 29.57 -8.56 4.94
CA ALA A 326 29.21 -9.32 6.13
C ALA A 326 29.54 -10.81 5.95
N ASP A 327 29.17 -11.39 4.81
CA ASP A 327 29.45 -12.79 4.50
C ASP A 327 30.95 -13.09 4.46
N GLN A 328 31.75 -12.19 3.87
CA GLN A 328 33.22 -12.32 3.88
C GLN A 328 33.80 -12.33 5.29
N GLN A 329 33.28 -11.51 6.20
CA GLN A 329 33.77 -11.45 7.59
C GLN A 329 33.38 -12.68 8.39
N ARG A 330 32.14 -13.17 8.23
CA ARG A 330 31.70 -14.43 8.84
C ARG A 330 32.56 -15.62 8.41
N ASN A 331 32.81 -15.72 7.10
CA ASN A 331 33.63 -16.81 6.55
C ASN A 331 35.08 -16.75 7.04
N ALA A 332 35.66 -15.55 7.13
CA ALA A 332 36.99 -15.37 7.70
C ALA A 332 37.05 -15.73 9.19
N ALA A 333 36.02 -15.37 9.96
CA ALA A 333 35.93 -15.72 11.38
C ALA A 333 35.80 -17.24 11.59
N ALA A 334 34.99 -17.93 10.77
CA ALA A 334 34.86 -19.38 10.81
C ALA A 334 36.18 -20.09 10.50
N GLN A 335 36.88 -19.68 9.43
CA GLN A 335 38.20 -20.22 9.09
C GLN A 335 39.25 -20.00 10.19
N ALA A 336 39.22 -18.85 10.86
CA ALA A 336 40.11 -18.56 11.97
C ALA A 336 39.82 -19.44 13.21
N GLN A 337 38.54 -19.72 13.49
CA GLN A 337 38.13 -20.63 14.58
C GLN A 337 38.54 -22.08 14.28
N ASP A 338 38.38 -22.54 13.05
CA ASP A 338 38.82 -23.88 12.63
C ASP A 338 40.34 -24.04 12.78
N ALA A 339 41.11 -23.05 12.34
CA ALA A 339 42.57 -23.04 12.49
C ALA A 339 43.02 -23.03 13.95
N ALA A 340 42.35 -22.24 14.80
CA ALA A 340 42.62 -22.22 16.24
C ALA A 340 42.33 -23.57 16.91
N THR A 341 41.23 -24.23 16.54
CA THR A 341 40.84 -25.55 17.07
C THR A 341 41.86 -26.63 16.69
N ILE A 342 42.34 -26.61 15.45
CA ILE A 342 43.40 -27.51 14.97
C ILE A 342 44.70 -27.29 15.75
N ASN A 343 45.14 -26.04 15.93
CA ASN A 343 46.35 -25.74 16.68
C ASN A 343 46.26 -26.16 18.15
N THR A 344 45.11 -25.92 18.80
CA THR A 344 44.89 -26.33 20.20
C THR A 344 44.92 -27.86 20.33
N SER A 345 44.38 -28.58 19.35
CA SER A 345 44.41 -30.04 19.31
C SER A 345 45.83 -30.59 19.13
N HIS A 346 46.65 -29.94 18.29
CA HIS A 346 48.07 -30.29 18.10
C HIS A 346 48.92 -30.02 19.36
N GLU A 347 48.65 -28.93 20.11
CA GLU A 347 49.32 -28.65 21.39
C GLU A 347 48.94 -29.66 22.49
N ILE A 348 47.68 -30.08 22.56
CA ILE A 348 47.27 -31.10 23.54
C ILE A 348 47.94 -32.45 23.24
N ILE A 349 48.05 -32.83 21.96
CA ILE A 349 48.72 -34.08 21.56
C ILE A 349 50.23 -34.03 21.84
N SER A 350 50.88 -32.87 21.69
CA SER A 350 52.33 -32.74 21.93
C SER A 350 52.73 -32.69 23.42
N ILE A 351 51.81 -32.31 24.32
CA ILE A 351 52.01 -32.35 25.78
C ILE A 351 51.78 -33.76 26.36
N SER A 352 51.13 -34.65 25.59
CA SER A 352 50.72 -36.00 26.02
C SER A 352 51.74 -37.11 25.70
N ASN A 353 52.86 -36.78 25.04
CA ASN A 353 53.99 -37.66 24.72
C ASN A 353 55.25 -37.17 25.42
#